data_AF-A0A5B8I4F9-F1
#
_entry.id   AF-A0A5B8I4F9-F1
#
_cell.length_a   1.000
_cell.length_b   1.000
_cell.length_c   1.000
_cell.angle_alpha   90.00
_cell.angle_beta   90.00
_cell.angle_gamma   90.00
#
_symmetry.space_group_name_H-M   'P 1'
#
loop_
_entity.id
_entity.type
_entity.pdbx_description
1 polymer ?
#
loop_
_entity_poly.entity_id
_entity_poly.type
_entity_poly.pdbx_seq_one_letter_code
_entity_poly.pdbx_strand_id
1 'polypeptide(L)'
;MKVKTSELSGAALDWAVATADGHEIKYDPMDFGIGANGGYWIWGDELSDPKLKIGSFDKMGYSPSTHWKECAPLIEKYGIWLSDDEDENRLTHIASIHPHVDNAIQRGETQLIAICRAVVASVLGEEVEVPQELVEVGHD
;
A
#
# COMPACT_ATOMS: atom_id res chain seq x y z
N MET A 1 9.88 11.56 3.08
CA MET A 1 9.04 12.52 3.81
C MET A 1 8.19 11.72 4.78
N LYS A 2 8.06 12.21 6.01
CA LYS A 2 7.30 11.51 7.05
C LYS A 2 5.81 11.80 6.89
N VAL A 3 5.00 10.75 6.76
CA VAL A 3 3.54 10.86 6.59
C VAL A 3 2.86 9.90 7.57
N LYS A 4 1.69 10.28 8.08
CA LYS A 4 0.88 9.36 8.89
C LYS A 4 0.34 8.24 8.03
N THR A 5 0.40 7.01 8.53
CA THR A 5 -0.11 5.82 7.84
C THR A 5 -1.59 5.96 7.48
N SER A 6 -2.39 6.58 8.36
CA SER A 6 -3.81 6.84 8.13
C SER A 6 -4.08 7.82 6.97
N GLU A 7 -3.08 8.59 6.54
CA GLU A 7 -3.18 9.59 5.46
C GLU A 7 -2.60 9.06 4.14
N LEU A 8 -1.91 7.92 4.14
CA LEU A 8 -1.35 7.33 2.92
C LEU A 8 -2.45 6.89 1.96
N SER A 9 -2.26 7.16 0.68
CA SER A 9 -3.12 6.75 -0.42
C SER A 9 -2.32 6.51 -1.71
N GLY A 10 -2.96 5.89 -2.70
CA GLY A 10 -2.38 5.68 -4.04
C GLY A 10 -1.01 5.00 -4.02
N ALA A 11 -0.11 5.46 -4.90
CA ALA A 11 1.22 4.88 -5.07
C ALA A 11 2.10 4.96 -3.79
N ALA A 12 1.91 5.98 -2.96
CA ALA A 12 2.60 6.08 -1.67
C ALA A 12 2.16 4.97 -0.71
N LEU A 13 0.86 4.67 -0.65
CA LEU A 13 0.34 3.55 0.13
C LEU A 13 0.83 2.21 -0.42
N ASP A 14 0.77 2.01 -1.74
CA ASP A 14 1.24 0.77 -2.38
C ASP A 14 2.75 0.54 -2.13
N TRP A 15 3.55 1.60 -2.17
CA TRP A 15 4.98 1.55 -1.85
C TRP A 15 5.23 1.18 -0.39
N ALA A 16 4.47 1.75 0.53
CA ALA A 16 4.57 1.45 1.94
C ALA A 16 4.17 0.00 2.25
N VAL A 17 3.12 -0.51 1.58
CA VAL A 17 2.73 -1.93 1.69
C VAL A 17 3.83 -2.83 1.15
N ALA A 18 4.41 -2.53 -0.01
CA ALA A 18 5.51 -3.31 -0.56
C ALA A 18 6.72 -3.37 0.39
N THR A 19 7.03 -2.24 1.02
CA THR A 19 8.08 -2.13 2.04
C THR A 19 7.76 -2.96 3.28
N ALA A 20 6.52 -2.86 3.79
CA ALA A 20 6.05 -3.65 4.93
C ALA A 20 6.09 -5.17 4.63
N ASP A 21 5.79 -5.56 3.39
CA ASP A 21 5.78 -6.95 2.96
C ASP A 21 7.17 -7.55 2.70
N GLY A 22 8.22 -6.72 2.81
CA GLY A 22 9.62 -7.12 2.65
C GLY A 22 10.06 -7.25 1.19
N HIS A 23 9.36 -6.61 0.25
CA HIS A 23 9.77 -6.60 -1.14
C HIS A 23 11.03 -5.75 -1.35
N GLU A 24 11.92 -6.20 -2.24
CA GLU A 24 13.02 -5.37 -2.73
C GLU A 24 12.48 -4.33 -3.71
N ILE A 25 12.70 -3.05 -3.42
CA ILE A 25 12.20 -1.94 -4.23
C ILE A 25 13.38 -1.18 -4.83
N LYS A 26 13.31 -0.91 -6.14
CA LYS A 26 14.29 -0.08 -6.87
C LYS A 26 13.59 1.09 -7.55
N TYR A 27 14.23 2.25 -7.52
CA TYR A 27 13.80 3.39 -8.30
C TYR A 27 14.36 3.27 -9.71
N ASP A 28 13.46 3.24 -10.69
CA ASP A 28 13.72 3.19 -12.13
C ASP A 28 14.88 2.26 -12.56
N PRO A 29 14.79 0.95 -12.27
CA PRO A 29 15.92 0.01 -12.44
C PRO A 29 16.37 -0.19 -13.89
N MET A 30 15.58 0.28 -14.87
CA MET A 30 15.87 0.16 -16.30
C MET A 30 16.04 1.51 -16.99
N ASP A 31 16.12 2.62 -16.23
CA ASP A 31 16.26 3.98 -16.74
C ASP A 31 15.16 4.34 -17.77
N PHE A 32 13.90 4.02 -17.44
CA PHE A 32 12.75 4.35 -18.27
C PHE A 32 12.50 5.86 -18.34
N GLY A 33 12.97 6.63 -17.36
CA GLY A 33 12.82 8.07 -17.29
C GLY A 33 11.38 8.51 -17.02
N ILE A 34 11.06 9.73 -17.41
CA ILE A 34 9.73 10.30 -17.21
C ILE A 34 8.74 9.63 -18.17
N GLY A 35 7.81 8.84 -17.64
CA GLY A 35 6.77 8.19 -18.43
C GLY A 35 6.03 7.09 -17.68
N ALA A 36 5.20 6.34 -18.43
CA ALA A 36 4.34 5.30 -17.88
C ALA A 36 5.09 4.15 -17.18
N ASN A 37 6.40 3.99 -17.41
CA ASN A 37 7.23 2.96 -16.76
C ASN A 37 8.24 3.52 -15.75
N GLY A 38 8.43 4.85 -15.67
CA GLY A 38 9.29 5.45 -14.66
C GLY A 38 8.73 5.29 -13.24
N GLY A 39 9.61 5.41 -12.23
CA GLY A 39 9.24 5.40 -10.82
C GLY A 39 9.68 4.15 -10.07
N TYR A 40 8.96 3.77 -9.02
CA TYR A 40 9.34 2.68 -8.13
C TYR A 40 8.81 1.32 -8.60
N TRP A 41 9.66 0.31 -8.48
CA TRP A 41 9.36 -1.06 -8.86
C TRP A 41 9.74 -2.02 -7.74
N ILE A 42 8.91 -3.03 -7.51
CA ILE A 42 9.36 -4.26 -6.87
C ILE A 42 10.29 -4.95 -7.87
N TRP A 43 11.53 -5.16 -7.48
CA TRP A 43 12.60 -5.61 -8.37
C TRP A 43 13.64 -6.45 -7.64
N GLY A 44 13.41 -7.76 -7.61
CA GLY A 44 14.43 -8.72 -7.14
C GLY A 44 15.53 -8.95 -8.17
N ASP A 45 16.69 -9.46 -7.73
CA ASP A 45 17.85 -9.67 -8.60
C ASP A 45 17.75 -10.92 -9.49
N GLU A 46 16.94 -11.92 -9.12
CA GLU A 46 16.80 -13.12 -9.92
C GLU A 46 15.83 -12.90 -11.10
N LEU A 47 16.03 -13.66 -12.18
CA LEU A 47 15.15 -13.58 -13.37
C LEU A 47 13.71 -14.02 -13.05
N SER A 48 13.55 -14.92 -12.09
CA SER A 48 12.24 -15.38 -11.62
C SER A 48 11.56 -14.41 -10.66
N ASP A 49 12.29 -13.43 -10.12
CA ASP A 49 11.73 -12.52 -9.13
C ASP A 49 10.75 -11.55 -9.78
N PRO A 50 9.72 -11.12 -9.05
CA PRO A 50 8.75 -10.15 -9.55
C PRO A 50 9.44 -8.86 -10.02
N LYS A 51 8.92 -8.33 -11.12
CA LYS A 51 9.29 -7.05 -11.73
C LYS A 51 8.00 -6.25 -11.90
N LEU A 52 7.54 -5.64 -10.81
CA LEU A 52 6.21 -5.04 -10.74
C LEU A 52 6.28 -3.55 -10.42
N LYS A 53 5.62 -2.72 -11.23
CA LYS A 53 5.55 -1.28 -11.04
C LYS A 53 4.59 -0.93 -9.91
N ILE A 54 5.09 -0.22 -8.92
CA ILE A 54 4.28 0.20 -7.77
C ILE A 54 3.29 1.31 -8.22
N GLY A 55 2.04 1.21 -7.76
CA GLY A 55 0.98 2.17 -8.09
C GLY A 55 0.43 2.05 -9.51
N SER A 56 0.69 0.93 -10.21
CA SER A 56 0.15 0.67 -11.54
C SER A 56 -0.86 -0.49 -11.53
N PHE A 57 -1.86 -0.36 -12.40
CA PHE A 57 -2.92 -1.32 -12.70
C PHE A 57 -2.55 -2.26 -13.87
N ASP A 58 -1.39 -2.06 -14.48
CA ASP A 58 -0.97 -2.82 -15.65
C ASP A 58 -0.69 -4.28 -15.30
N LYS A 59 -0.52 -5.12 -16.34
CA LYS A 59 -0.16 -6.54 -16.17
C LYS A 59 1.11 -6.75 -15.32
N MET A 60 2.01 -5.78 -15.35
CA MET A 60 3.23 -5.75 -14.54
C MET A 60 3.13 -4.71 -13.41
N GLY A 61 1.92 -4.46 -12.90
CA GLY A 61 1.66 -3.53 -11.82
C GLY A 61 1.54 -4.19 -10.45
N TYR A 62 1.74 -3.39 -9.41
CA TYR A 62 1.50 -3.72 -8.02
C TYR A 62 0.74 -2.55 -7.36
N SER A 63 -0.55 -2.75 -7.11
CA SER A 63 -1.38 -1.73 -6.45
C SER A 63 -2.36 -2.37 -5.46
N PRO A 64 -1.90 -2.91 -4.32
CA PRO A 64 -2.78 -3.56 -3.34
C PRO A 64 -3.86 -2.63 -2.78
N SER A 65 -3.66 -1.30 -2.80
CA SER A 65 -4.69 -0.35 -2.36
C SER A 65 -5.87 -0.24 -3.33
N THR A 66 -5.75 -0.79 -4.54
CA THR A 66 -6.78 -0.70 -5.59
C THR A 66 -7.10 -2.04 -6.27
N HIS A 67 -6.26 -3.06 -6.06
CA HIS A 67 -6.38 -4.38 -6.67
C HIS A 67 -6.48 -5.50 -5.62
N TRP A 68 -7.58 -6.25 -5.70
CA TRP A 68 -7.80 -7.42 -4.85
C TRP A 68 -6.78 -8.54 -5.07
N LYS A 69 -6.22 -8.67 -6.28
CA LYS A 69 -5.25 -9.73 -6.58
C LYS A 69 -4.00 -9.64 -5.68
N GLU A 70 -3.53 -8.43 -5.42
CA GLU A 70 -2.39 -8.16 -4.55
C GLU A 70 -2.81 -8.01 -3.09
N CYS A 71 -4.02 -7.51 -2.82
CA CYS A 71 -4.50 -7.24 -1.47
C CYS A 71 -5.00 -8.50 -0.73
N ALA A 72 -5.71 -9.39 -1.41
CA ALA A 72 -6.35 -10.56 -0.78
C ALA A 72 -5.34 -11.46 -0.02
N PRO A 73 -4.15 -11.77 -0.55
CA PRO A 73 -3.13 -12.52 0.19
C PRO A 73 -2.69 -11.86 1.51
N LEU A 74 -2.75 -10.52 1.61
CA LEU A 74 -2.38 -9.79 2.83
C LEU A 74 -3.36 -10.10 3.98
N ILE A 75 -4.63 -10.33 3.68
CA ILE A 75 -5.65 -10.64 4.69
C ILE A 75 -5.27 -11.90 5.46
N GLU A 76 -4.91 -12.96 4.74
CA GLU A 76 -4.49 -14.22 5.35
C GLU A 76 -3.12 -14.09 6.02
N LYS A 77 -2.16 -13.44 5.35
CA LYS A 77 -0.78 -13.30 5.85
C LYS A 77 -0.72 -12.55 7.19
N TYR A 78 -1.51 -11.50 7.36
CA TYR A 78 -1.50 -10.65 8.55
C TYR A 78 -2.66 -10.91 9.52
N GLY A 79 -3.55 -11.87 9.22
CA GLY A 79 -4.69 -12.19 10.08
C GLY A 79 -5.66 -11.01 10.23
N ILE A 80 -5.99 -10.36 9.13
CA ILE A 80 -6.76 -9.12 9.11
C ILE A 80 -8.24 -9.42 9.37
N TRP A 81 -8.83 -8.70 10.32
CA TRP A 81 -10.27 -8.64 10.51
C TRP A 81 -10.86 -7.42 9.83
N LEU A 82 -11.94 -7.61 9.07
CA LEU A 82 -12.65 -6.55 8.36
C LEU A 82 -13.99 -6.28 9.03
N SER A 83 -14.30 -5.00 9.17
CA SER A 83 -15.60 -4.52 9.62
C SER A 83 -15.92 -3.20 8.94
N ASP A 84 -17.17 -2.79 9.05
CA ASP A 84 -17.65 -1.51 8.55
C ASP A 84 -18.27 -0.70 9.69
N ASP A 85 -18.16 0.61 9.58
CA ASP A 85 -18.78 1.58 10.47
C ASP A 85 -19.64 2.51 9.62
N GLU A 86 -20.93 2.56 9.91
CA GLU A 86 -21.91 3.37 9.19
C GLU A 86 -22.41 4.47 10.13
N ASP A 87 -21.97 5.70 9.87
CA ASP A 87 -22.55 6.92 10.45
C ASP A 87 -23.45 7.59 9.42
N GLU A 88 -24.39 8.44 9.84
CA GLU A 88 -25.62 8.91 9.20
C GLU A 88 -25.58 9.27 7.69
N ASN A 89 -24.42 9.34 7.03
CA ASN A 89 -24.27 9.40 5.56
C ASN A 89 -22.92 8.84 5.01
N ARG A 90 -22.13 8.05 5.76
CA ARG A 90 -20.83 7.57 5.27
C ARG A 90 -20.48 6.17 5.78
N LEU A 91 -20.39 5.23 4.85
CA LEU A 91 -19.75 3.94 5.07
C LEU A 91 -18.24 4.13 5.21
N THR A 92 -17.67 3.68 6.31
CA THR A 92 -16.22 3.67 6.54
C THR A 92 -15.76 2.24 6.70
N HIS A 93 -14.83 1.81 5.85
CA HIS A 93 -14.24 0.48 5.95
C HIS A 93 -13.13 0.48 7.00
N ILE A 94 -13.09 -0.58 7.80
CA ILE A 94 -12.15 -0.76 8.90
C ILE A 94 -11.43 -2.09 8.73
N ALA A 95 -10.10 -2.05 8.84
CA ALA A 95 -9.27 -3.24 8.91
C ALA A 95 -8.47 -3.22 10.21
N SER A 96 -8.33 -4.39 10.82
CA SER A 96 -7.69 -4.54 12.11
C SER A 96 -6.77 -5.75 12.13
N ILE A 97 -5.53 -5.58 12.62
CA ILE A 97 -4.53 -6.64 12.80
C ILE A 97 -4.27 -6.83 14.29
N HIS A 98 -3.95 -8.06 14.74
CA HIS A 98 -3.63 -8.33 16.14
C HIS A 98 -2.56 -7.34 16.66
N PRO A 99 -2.74 -6.70 17.83
CA PRO A 99 -3.69 -7.02 18.91
C PRO A 99 -5.11 -6.44 18.80
N HIS A 100 -5.49 -5.88 17.65
CA HIS A 100 -6.81 -5.29 17.39
C HIS A 100 -7.17 -4.13 18.32
N VAL A 101 -6.17 -3.31 18.69
CA VAL A 101 -6.33 -2.11 19.50
C VAL A 101 -5.57 -0.93 18.90
N ASP A 102 -6.05 0.28 19.18
CA ASP A 102 -5.44 1.56 18.81
C ASP A 102 -4.97 1.59 17.34
N ASN A 103 -3.67 1.73 17.14
CA ASN A 103 -3.01 1.94 15.85
C ASN A 103 -3.13 0.73 14.92
N ALA A 104 -3.45 -0.43 15.47
CA ALA A 104 -3.70 -1.65 14.71
C ALA A 104 -5.05 -1.63 13.98
N ILE A 105 -5.91 -0.64 14.26
CA ILE A 105 -7.18 -0.40 13.58
C ILE A 105 -7.01 0.77 12.60
N GLN A 106 -7.20 0.51 11.31
CA GLN A 106 -7.08 1.52 10.26
C GLN A 106 -8.37 1.64 9.46
N ARG A 107 -8.63 2.86 8.99
CA ARG A 107 -9.84 3.24 8.23
C ARG A 107 -9.47 3.57 6.79
N GLY A 108 -10.38 3.32 5.85
CA GLY A 108 -10.22 3.67 4.44
C GLY A 108 -11.54 3.95 3.74
N GLU A 109 -11.51 4.69 2.63
CA GLU A 109 -12.69 4.84 1.76
C GLU A 109 -13.05 3.53 1.03
N THR A 110 -12.11 2.58 0.97
CA THR A 110 -12.32 1.22 0.46
C THR A 110 -11.74 0.20 1.43
N GLN A 111 -12.23 -1.05 1.37
CA GLN A 111 -11.66 -2.17 2.13
C GLN A 111 -10.16 -2.34 1.84
N LEU A 112 -9.76 -2.19 0.57
CA LEU A 112 -8.37 -2.31 0.12
C LEU A 112 -7.46 -1.27 0.78
N ILE A 113 -7.90 -0.01 0.83
CA ILE A 113 -7.16 1.07 1.50
C ILE A 113 -7.06 0.78 3.01
N ALA A 114 -8.16 0.36 3.65
CA ALA A 114 -8.16 0.03 5.07
C ALA A 114 -7.18 -1.11 5.37
N ILE A 115 -7.22 -2.19 4.59
CA ILE A 115 -6.29 -3.34 4.67
C ILE A 115 -4.84 -2.87 4.55
N CYS A 116 -4.52 -2.13 3.49
CA CYS A 116 -3.17 -1.68 3.21
C CYS A 116 -2.64 -0.80 4.35
N ARG A 117 -3.44 0.15 4.84
CA ARG A 117 -3.08 0.98 5.99
C ARG A 117 -2.86 0.15 7.24
N ALA A 118 -3.70 -0.85 7.52
CA ALA A 118 -3.53 -1.74 8.66
C ALA A 118 -2.20 -2.50 8.60
N VAL A 119 -1.86 -3.07 7.43
CA VAL A 119 -0.59 -3.76 7.20
C VAL A 119 0.58 -2.82 7.48
N VAL A 120 0.58 -1.63 6.88
CA VAL A 120 1.63 -0.62 7.09
C VAL A 120 1.73 -0.24 8.57
N ALA A 121 0.62 0.02 9.23
CA ALA A 121 0.61 0.40 10.65
C ALA A 121 1.16 -0.71 11.55
N SER A 122 0.85 -1.97 11.24
CA SER A 122 1.30 -3.13 12.02
C SER A 122 2.80 -3.42 11.90
N VAL A 123 3.42 -3.04 10.77
CA VAL A 123 4.83 -3.36 10.48
C VAL A 123 5.75 -2.15 10.59
N LEU A 124 5.34 -1.02 10.02
CA LEU A 124 6.15 0.20 9.92
C LEU A 124 5.76 1.27 10.95
N GLY A 125 4.57 1.15 11.55
CA GLY A 125 4.06 2.06 12.58
C GLY A 125 3.13 3.15 12.06
N GLU A 126 2.79 4.11 12.92
CA GLU A 126 1.82 5.17 12.62
C GLU A 126 2.32 6.24 11.67
N GLU A 127 3.63 6.37 11.52
CA GLU A 127 4.28 7.33 10.64
C GLU A 127 5.37 6.62 9.84
N VAL A 128 5.37 6.82 8.53
CA VAL A 128 6.29 6.16 7.61
C VAL A 128 7.04 7.19 6.78
N GLU A 129 8.33 6.95 6.57
CA GLU A 129 9.13 7.70 5.61
C GLU A 129 8.87 7.15 4.21
N VAL A 130 8.20 7.94 3.38
CA VAL A 130 7.89 7.61 1.98
C VAL A 130 8.63 8.55 1.02
N PRO A 131 8.95 8.10 -0.22
CA PRO A 131 9.46 9.00 -1.25
C PRO A 131 8.53 10.20 -1.49
N GLN A 132 9.10 11.41 -1.55
CA GLN A 132 8.32 12.65 -1.61
C GLN A 132 7.48 12.73 -2.89
N GLU A 133 8.07 12.30 -4.00
CA GLU A 133 7.45 12.24 -5.32
C GLU A 133 6.23 11.32 -5.39
N LEU A 134 6.06 10.39 -4.44
CA LEU A 134 4.87 9.53 -4.39
C LEU A 134 3.69 10.17 -3.65
N VAL A 135 3.95 11.18 -2.82
CA VAL A 135 2.91 11.88 -2.04
C VAL A 135 2.35 13.07 -2.83
N GLU A 136 3.18 13.73 -3.64
CA GLU A 136 2.81 14.93 -4.38
C GLU A 136 1.95 14.67 -5.63
N VAL A 137 1.90 13.43 -6.12
CA VAL A 137 1.17 13.05 -7.35
C VAL A 137 -0.32 12.76 -7.10
N GLY A 138 -0.77 12.79 -5.85
CA GLY A 138 -2.13 12.38 -5.43
C GLY A 138 -3.27 13.40 -5.58
N HIS A 139 -3.16 14.39 -6.49
CA HIS A 139 -4.25 15.33 -6.77
C HIS A 139 -4.40 15.57 -8.27
N ASP A 140 -5.28 14.81 -8.93
CA ASP A 140 -5.96 15.19 -10.17
C ASP A 140 -7.40 14.69 -10.13
#